data_AF-A0A844EN44-F1
#
_entry.id   AF-A0A844EN44-F1
#
_cell.length_a   1.000
_cell.length_b   1.000
_cell.length_c   1.000
_cell.angle_alpha   90.00
_cell.angle_beta   90.00
_cell.angle_gamma   90.00
#
_symmetry.space_group_name_H-M   'P 1'
#
loop_
_entity.id
_entity.type
_entity.pdbx_description
1 polymer ?
#
loop_
_entity_poly.entity_id
_entity_poly.type
_entity_poly.pdbx_seq_one_letter_code
_entity_poly.pdbx_strand_id
1 'polypeptide(L)'
;DAIHGYHLTAEQVNRTYLNLLKGNVNRRRKIQGLEHDRADIIVGGLLPLIVLMDKIEAKKVLFSESGVREGIITEYIQKEYGTS
;
A
#
# COMPACT_ATOMS: atom_id res chain seq x y z
N ASP A 1 14.22 -0.25 -3.07
CA ASP A 1 15.23 0.08 -2.05
C ASP A 1 14.77 1.08 -0.99
N ALA A 2 13.83 2.01 -1.25
CA ALA A 2 13.44 3.05 -0.26
C ALA A 2 12.07 2.86 0.43
N ILE A 3 11.32 1.78 0.16
CA ILE A 3 9.93 1.62 0.68
C ILE A 3 9.87 0.69 1.90
N HIS A 4 10.77 -0.29 2.04
CA HIS A 4 10.75 -1.18 3.20
C HIS A 4 11.00 -0.40 4.50
N GLY A 5 10.08 -0.50 5.45
CA GLY A 5 10.16 0.25 6.71
C GLY A 5 9.69 1.71 6.62
N TYR A 6 9.30 2.17 5.42
CA TYR A 6 8.64 3.45 5.25
C TYR A 6 7.29 3.44 5.97
N HIS A 7 6.95 4.51 6.66
CA HIS A 7 5.70 4.61 7.39
C HIS A 7 4.99 5.92 7.12
N LEU A 8 3.66 5.88 7.16
CA LEU A 8 2.82 7.06 7.07
C LEU A 8 1.87 7.11 8.26
N THR A 9 1.66 8.29 8.81
CA THR A 9 0.60 8.53 9.80
C THR A 9 -0.77 8.44 9.14
N ALA A 10 -1.81 8.16 9.91
CA ALA A 10 -3.19 8.16 9.40
C ALA A 10 -3.56 9.49 8.72
N GLU A 11 -3.05 10.61 9.23
CA GLU A 11 -3.24 11.94 8.63
C GLU A 11 -2.56 12.04 7.24
N GLN A 12 -1.33 11.56 7.10
CA GLN A 12 -0.62 11.53 5.82
C GLN A 12 -1.33 10.65 4.79
N VAL A 13 -1.83 9.48 5.21
CA VAL A 13 -2.60 8.57 4.36
C VAL A 13 -3.91 9.25 3.92
N ASN A 14 -4.68 9.83 4.85
CA ASN A 14 -5.92 10.55 4.55
C ASN A 14 -5.70 11.73 3.60
N ARG A 15 -4.66 12.54 3.83
CA ARG A 15 -4.30 13.66 2.96
C ARG A 15 -3.99 13.18 1.54
N THR A 16 -3.25 12.08 1.41
CA THR A 16 -2.93 11.46 0.11
C THR A 16 -4.19 10.99 -0.59
N TYR A 17 -5.07 10.28 0.13
CA TYR A 17 -6.35 9.81 -0.39
C TYR A 17 -7.24 10.96 -0.89
N LEU A 18 -7.40 12.02 -0.11
CA LEU A 18 -8.19 13.19 -0.50
C LEU A 18 -7.60 13.91 -1.71
N ASN A 19 -6.27 13.97 -1.84
CA ASN A 19 -5.61 14.56 -3.00
C ASN A 19 -5.89 13.80 -4.29
N LEU A 20 -5.91 12.46 -4.22
CA LEU A 20 -6.26 11.57 -5.34
C LEU A 20 -7.76 11.67 -5.68
N LEU A 21 -8.62 11.71 -4.66
CA LEU A 21 -10.08 11.79 -4.80
C LEU A 21 -10.52 13.08 -5.51
N LYS A 22 -9.90 14.22 -5.19
CA LYS A 22 -10.18 15.52 -5.81
C LYS A 22 -9.85 15.59 -7.31
N GLY A 23 -9.13 14.61 -7.87
CA GLY A 23 -8.74 14.58 -9.28
C GLY A 23 -9.55 13.60 -10.12
N ASN A 24 -9.81 13.96 -11.37
CA ASN A 24 -10.23 12.99 -12.39
C ASN A 24 -9.04 12.10 -12.82
N VAL A 25 -9.33 11.06 -13.61
CA VAL A 25 -8.32 10.10 -14.09
C VAL A 25 -7.16 10.79 -14.82
N ASN A 26 -7.43 11.83 -15.62
CA ASN A 26 -6.40 12.57 -16.36
C ASN A 26 -5.45 13.33 -15.44
N ARG A 27 -5.95 13.90 -14.33
CA ARG A 27 -5.12 14.52 -13.30
C ARG A 27 -4.29 13.47 -12.57
N ARG A 28 -4.89 12.33 -12.23
CA ARG A 28 -4.20 11.23 -11.53
C ARG A 28 -3.04 10.67 -12.37
N ARG A 29 -3.24 10.47 -13.66
CA ARG A 29 -2.19 10.04 -14.62
C ARG A 29 -0.95 10.93 -14.67
N LYS A 30 -1.07 12.20 -14.27
CA LYS A 30 0.05 13.16 -14.24
C LYS A 30 0.80 13.18 -12.91
N ILE A 31 0.36 12.40 -11.91
CA ILE A 31 1.04 12.31 -10.62
C ILE A 31 2.30 11.47 -10.81
N GLN A 32 3.47 12.08 -10.58
CA GLN A 32 4.74 11.38 -10.65
C GLN A 32 4.76 10.20 -9.67
N GLY A 33 5.19 9.03 -10.16
CA GLY A 33 5.24 7.80 -9.37
C GLY A 33 3.90 7.06 -9.28
N LEU A 34 2.80 7.58 -9.83
CA LEU A 34 1.58 6.81 -10.01
C LEU A 34 1.58 6.15 -11.39
N GLU A 35 1.50 4.82 -11.41
CA GLU A 35 1.33 4.06 -12.65
C GLU A 35 0.07 4.50 -13.41
N HIS A 36 0.24 4.80 -14.69
CA HIS A 36 -0.81 5.37 -15.54
C HIS A 36 -2.08 4.50 -15.58
N ASP A 37 -1.88 3.19 -15.65
CA ASP A 37 -2.96 2.19 -15.75
C ASP A 37 -3.65 1.93 -14.41
N ARG A 38 -3.14 2.49 -13.31
CA ARG A 38 -3.80 2.45 -11.99
C ARG A 38 -4.63 3.69 -11.71
N ALA A 39 -4.56 4.72 -12.54
CA ALA A 39 -5.13 6.03 -12.23
C ALA A 39 -6.66 6.02 -12.06
N ASP A 40 -7.38 5.13 -12.74
CA ASP A 40 -8.83 4.96 -12.61
C ASP A 40 -9.20 4.23 -11.32
N ILE A 41 -8.46 3.19 -10.95
CA ILE A 41 -8.74 2.32 -9.80
C ILE A 41 -8.07 2.75 -8.49
N ILE A 42 -7.06 3.63 -8.49
CA ILE A 42 -6.25 3.93 -7.31
C ILE A 42 -7.05 4.43 -6.10
N VAL A 43 -8.10 5.22 -6.34
CA VAL A 43 -8.99 5.72 -5.28
C VAL A 43 -9.77 4.57 -4.66
N GLY A 44 -10.30 3.65 -5.47
CA GLY A 44 -10.96 2.45 -4.97
C GLY A 44 -10.00 1.52 -4.23
N GLY A 45 -8.78 1.35 -4.75
CA GLY A 45 -7.76 0.50 -4.15
C GLY A 45 -7.24 0.98 -2.79
N LEU A 46 -7.25 2.29 -2.52
CA LEU A 46 -6.86 2.85 -1.22
C LEU A 46 -7.99 2.80 -0.18
N LEU A 47 -9.25 2.69 -0.58
CA LEU A 47 -10.39 2.74 0.34
C LEU A 47 -10.34 1.67 1.44
N PRO A 48 -10.00 0.39 1.17
CA PRO A 48 -9.87 -0.61 2.22
C PRO A 48 -8.83 -0.26 3.28
N LEU A 49 -7.70 0.34 2.89
CA LEU A 49 -6.68 0.80 3.83
C LEU A 49 -7.23 1.92 4.73
N ILE A 50 -7.90 2.91 4.15
CA ILE A 50 -8.52 4.02 4.90
C ILE A 50 -9.52 3.49 5.93
N VAL A 51 -10.43 2.61 5.48
CA VAL A 51 -11.46 2.01 6.35
C VAL A 51 -10.81 1.16 7.44
N LEU A 52 -9.81 0.36 7.10
CA LEU A 52 -9.13 -0.49 8.09
C LEU A 52 -8.43 0.35 9.15
N MET A 53 -7.71 1.40 8.75
CA MET A 53 -7.03 2.30 9.67
C MET A 53 -8.02 3.00 10.62
N ASP A 54 -9.18 3.43 10.12
CA ASP A 54 -10.25 4.00 10.93
C ASP A 54 -10.84 2.98 11.91
N LYS A 55 -11.19 1.78 11.42
CA LYS A 55 -11.83 0.72 12.23
C LYS A 55 -11.00 0.22 13.40
N ILE A 56 -9.67 0.22 13.27
CA ILE A 56 -8.75 -0.22 14.32
C ILE A 56 -8.07 0.95 15.04
N GLU A 57 -8.49 2.18 14.76
CA GLU A 57 -7.90 3.42 15.27
C GLU A 57 -6.37 3.53 15.06
N ALA A 58 -5.86 2.94 13.96
CA ALA A 58 -4.45 2.89 13.65
C ALA A 58 -3.88 4.30 13.51
N LYS A 59 -2.78 4.59 14.21
CA LYS A 59 -2.08 5.88 14.11
C LYS A 59 -1.12 5.95 12.93
N LYS A 60 -0.64 4.80 12.45
CA LYS A 60 0.33 4.68 11.35
C LYS A 60 0.19 3.37 10.59
N VAL A 61 0.65 3.37 9.34
CA VAL A 61 0.86 2.18 8.51
C VAL A 61 2.34 2.06 8.18
N LEU A 62 2.84 0.82 8.18
CA LEU A 62 4.21 0.48 7.76
C LEU A 62 4.13 -0.24 6.40
N PHE A 63 4.98 0.13 5.45
CA PHE A 63 5.05 -0.51 4.15
C PHE A 63 6.16 -1.55 4.12
N SER A 64 5.83 -2.71 3.56
CA SER A 64 6.76 -3.81 3.30
C SER A 64 6.87 -4.00 1.79
N GLU A 65 8.09 -4.15 1.28
CA GLU A 65 8.32 -4.60 -0.10
C GLU A 65 8.03 -6.10 -0.25
N SER A 66 8.09 -6.88 0.83
CA SER A 66 7.71 -8.31 0.83
C SER A 66 6.19 -8.46 0.80
N GLY A 67 5.69 -9.25 -0.15
CA GLY A 67 4.28 -9.61 -0.29
C GLY A 67 4.08 -11.13 -0.32
N VAL A 68 3.02 -11.55 -1.01
CA VAL A 68 2.58 -12.96 -1.04
C VAL A 68 3.63 -13.89 -1.63
N ARG A 69 4.33 -13.45 -2.70
CA ARG A 69 5.36 -14.24 -3.36
C ARG A 69 6.50 -14.59 -2.40
N GLU A 70 6.99 -13.59 -1.67
CA GLU A 70 8.06 -13.75 -0.69
C GLU A 70 7.62 -14.64 0.47
N GLY A 71 6.35 -14.54 0.87
CA GLY A 71 5.73 -15.45 1.85
C GLY A 71 5.73 -16.91 1.39
N ILE A 72 5.31 -17.18 0.14
CA ILE A 72 5.32 -18.54 -0.43
C ILE A 72 6.74 -19.10 -0.53
N ILE A 73 7.71 -18.29 -0.97
CA ILE A 73 9.11 -18.71 -1.05
C ILE A 73 9.65 -19.05 0.35
N THR A 74 9.35 -18.22 1.34
CA THR A 74 9.76 -18.45 2.73
C THR A 74 9.14 -19.72 3.29
N GLU A 75 7.85 -19.95 3.04
CA GLU A 75 7.15 -21.17 3.44
C GLU A 75 7.77 -22.41 2.79
N TYR A 76 8.08 -22.35 1.49
CA TYR A 76 8.74 -23.46 0.78
C TYR A 76 10.10 -23.79 1.39
N ILE A 77 10.95 -22.77 1.61
CA ILE A 77 12.29 -22.97 2.20
C ILE A 77 12.18 -23.55 3.61
N GLN A 78 11.25 -23.08 4.43
CA GLN A 78 11.04 -23.61 5.77
C GLN A 78 10.59 -25.08 5.76
N LYS A 79 9.77 -25.50 4.79
CA LYS A 79 9.33 -26.89 4.67
C LYS A 79 10.45 -27.83 4.21
N GLU A 80 11.24 -27.39 3.24
CA GLU A 80 12.27 -28.23 2.61
C GLU A 80 13.60 -28.23 3.37
N TYR A 81 13.91 -27.15 4.10
CA TYR A 81 15.22 -26.94 4.73
C TYR A 81 15.16 -26.40 6.17
N GLY A 82 13.97 -26.23 6.75
CA GLY A 82 13.82 -25.83 8.15
C GLY A 82 14.21 -26.98 9.07
N THR A 83 15.40 -26.91 9.66
CA THR A 83 15.84 -27.83 10.71
C THR A 83 14.85 -27.77 11.89
N SER A 84 14.41 -28.92 12.39
CA SER A 84 13.71 -29.03 13.68
C SER A 84 14.51 -28.41 14.83
#